data_AF-A0A432QQB4-F1
#
_entry.id   AF-A0A432QQB4-F1
#
_cell.length_a   1.000
_cell.length_b   1.000
_cell.length_c   1.000
_cell.angle_alpha   90.00
_cell.angle_beta   90.00
_cell.angle_gamma   90.00
#
_symmetry.space_group_name_H-M   'P 1'
#
loop_
_entity.id
_entity.type
_entity.pdbx_description
1 polymer ?
#
loop_
_entity_poly.entity_id
_entity_poly.type
_entity_poly.pdbx_seq_one_letter_code
_entity_poly.pdbx_strand_id
1 'polypeptide(L)'
;MAEAKNFGERIFFIVTGMRLHAKVYFLRFSGLFKKYDYCIAFPSIPEGLKAEKYLKGFKAVSIPIPDEIFEGCGVGVLVKEEDKDRLLKHLREKGVLVSGVFKRVGNRFEEVK
;
A
#
# COMPACT_ATOMS: atom_id res chain seq x y z
N MET A 1 2.40 16.99 -7.44
CA MET A 1 2.04 17.12 -6.02
C MET A 1 0.58 17.53 -5.95
N ALA A 2 -0.29 16.72 -5.34
CA ALA A 2 -1.69 17.09 -5.16
C ALA A 2 -1.77 18.14 -4.03
N GLU A 3 -1.90 19.40 -4.40
CA GLU A 3 -2.10 20.50 -3.46
C GLU A 3 -3.54 20.43 -2.93
N ALA A 4 -3.71 20.18 -1.63
CA ALA A 4 -5.02 20.05 -1.01
C ALA A 4 -5.79 21.38 -1.12
N LYS A 5 -6.93 21.36 -1.82
CA LYS A 5 -7.70 22.55 -2.19
C LYS A 5 -8.54 23.09 -1.04
N ASN A 6 -8.76 22.32 0.02
CA ASN A 6 -9.56 22.73 1.18
C ASN A 6 -9.06 22.19 2.53
N PHE A 7 -9.38 22.88 3.63
CA PHE A 7 -8.95 22.52 4.99
C PHE A 7 -9.36 21.10 5.41
N GLY A 8 -10.57 20.68 5.02
CA GLY A 8 -11.07 19.32 5.29
C GLY A 8 -10.25 18.22 4.60
N GLU A 9 -9.79 18.45 3.36
CA GLU A 9 -8.93 17.49 2.66
C GLU A 9 -7.58 17.34 3.36
N ARG A 10 -7.02 18.44 3.87
CA ARG A 10 -5.77 18.40 4.65
C ARG A 10 -5.92 17.54 5.90
N ILE A 11 -7.00 17.72 6.67
CA ILE A 11 -7.26 16.88 7.84
C ILE A 11 -7.44 15.42 7.43
N PHE A 12 -8.20 15.14 6.37
CA PHE A 12 -8.39 13.78 5.86
C PHE A 12 -7.05 13.11 5.53
N PHE A 13 -6.14 13.79 4.83
CA PHE A 13 -4.82 13.24 4.53
C PHE A 13 -3.96 13.03 5.77
N ILE A 14 -3.97 13.95 6.74
CA ILE A 14 -3.23 13.83 8.00
C ILE A 14 -3.71 12.60 8.79
N VAL A 15 -5.03 12.48 8.99
CA VAL A 15 -5.64 11.36 9.71
C VAL A 15 -5.38 10.04 8.98
N THR A 16 -5.45 10.04 7.64
CA THR A 16 -5.16 8.86 6.83
C THR A 16 -3.70 8.43 6.95
N GLY A 17 -2.75 9.37 6.88
CA GLY A 17 -1.34 9.11 7.09
C GLY A 17 -1.08 8.52 8.48
N MET A 18 -1.60 9.16 9.53
CA MET A 18 -1.46 8.67 10.91
C MET A 18 -1.99 7.24 11.09
N ARG A 19 -3.18 6.95 10.53
CA ARG A 19 -3.76 5.59 10.54
C ARG A 19 -2.85 4.57 9.86
N LEU A 20 -2.32 4.91 8.68
CA LEU A 20 -1.45 4.02 7.91
C LEU A 20 -0.12 3.78 8.66
N HIS A 21 0.50 4.81 9.22
CA HIS A 21 1.73 4.67 10.02
C HIS A 21 1.51 3.86 11.30
N ALA A 22 0.43 4.11 12.05
CA ALA A 22 0.10 3.33 13.23
C ALA A 22 -0.07 1.84 12.90
N LYS A 23 -0.71 1.53 11.76
CA LYS A 23 -0.90 0.18 11.26
C LYS A 23 0.41 -0.51 10.88
N VAL A 24 1.32 0.19 10.19
CA VAL A 24 2.64 -0.36 9.85
C VAL A 24 3.48 -0.62 11.11
N TYR A 25 3.41 0.29 12.09
CA TYR A 25 4.10 0.13 13.37
C TYR A 25 3.59 -1.11 14.10
N PHE A 26 2.28 -1.29 14.19
CA PHE A 26 1.68 -2.48 14.78
C PHE A 26 2.07 -3.78 14.04
N LEU A 27 2.04 -3.78 12.70
CA LEU A 27 2.44 -4.93 11.90
C LEU A 27 3.92 -5.30 12.10
N ARG A 28 4.81 -4.31 12.20
CA ARG A 28 6.24 -4.53 12.45
C ARG A 28 6.46 -5.04 13.88
N PHE A 29 5.83 -4.42 14.87
CA PHE A 29 5.91 -4.81 16.28
C PHE A 29 5.39 -6.25 16.51
N SER A 30 4.26 -6.61 15.92
CA SER A 30 3.68 -7.96 16.03
C SER A 30 4.38 -9.03 15.17
N GLY A 31 5.37 -8.65 14.37
CA GLY A 31 6.04 -9.54 13.41
C GLY A 31 5.19 -9.95 12.20
N LEU A 32 3.93 -9.52 12.12
CA LEU A 32 3.01 -9.84 11.02
C LEU A 32 3.44 -9.20 9.70
N PHE A 33 4.20 -8.11 9.73
CA PHE A 33 4.74 -7.45 8.53
C PHE A 33 5.53 -8.43 7.63
N LYS A 34 6.30 -9.35 8.24
CA LYS A 34 7.11 -10.35 7.53
C LYS A 34 6.28 -11.48 6.92
N LYS A 35 4.99 -11.59 7.25
CA LYS A 35 4.08 -12.60 6.68
C LYS A 35 3.52 -12.22 5.31
N TYR A 36 3.86 -11.03 4.82
CA TYR A 36 3.46 -10.55 3.49
C TYR A 36 4.68 -10.59 2.57
N ASP A 37 4.48 -11.22 1.42
CA ASP A 37 5.54 -11.55 0.47
C ASP A 37 5.77 -10.44 -0.56
N TYR A 38 4.74 -9.60 -0.82
CA TYR A 38 4.80 -8.53 -1.80
C TYR A 38 4.30 -7.21 -1.26
N CYS A 39 4.77 -6.12 -1.86
CA CYS A 39 4.22 -4.78 -1.74
C CYS A 39 3.85 -4.26 -3.14
N ILE A 40 2.61 -3.83 -3.33
CA ILE A 40 2.13 -3.18 -4.54
C ILE A 40 2.18 -1.67 -4.31
N ALA A 41 2.86 -0.95 -5.20
CA ALA A 41 2.96 0.50 -5.17
C ALA A 41 1.99 1.14 -6.17
N PHE A 42 1.58 2.38 -5.89
CA PHE A 42 0.59 3.12 -6.68
C PHE A 42 1.17 4.48 -7.09
N PRO A 43 0.74 5.04 -8.23
CA PRO A 43 1.31 6.29 -8.77
C PRO A 43 0.96 7.52 -7.94
N SER A 44 -0.02 7.42 -7.05
CA SER A 44 -0.44 8.50 -6.18
C SER A 44 -1.18 8.00 -4.94
N ILE A 45 -1.26 8.83 -3.90
CA ILE A 45 -2.04 8.54 -2.68
C ILE A 45 -3.52 8.25 -3.01
N PRO A 46 -4.24 9.07 -3.80
CA PRO A 46 -5.62 8.77 -4.17
C PRO A 46 -5.80 7.39 -4.81
N GLU A 47 -4.85 6.97 -5.64
CA GLU A 47 -4.91 5.67 -6.32
C GLU A 47 -4.73 4.51 -5.34
N GLY A 48 -3.79 4.61 -4.39
CA GLY A 48 -3.64 3.60 -3.34
C GLY A 48 -4.82 3.58 -2.34
N LEU A 49 -5.43 4.73 -2.06
CA LEU A 49 -6.66 4.80 -1.26
C LEU A 49 -7.86 4.23 -2.01
N LYS A 50 -7.91 4.38 -3.34
CA LYS A 50 -8.89 3.69 -4.19
C LYS A 50 -8.68 2.18 -4.11
N ALA A 51 -7.43 1.70 -4.17
CA ALA A 51 -7.09 0.28 -4.04
C ALA A 51 -7.53 -0.30 -2.69
N GLU A 52 -7.40 0.46 -1.59
CA GLU A 52 -7.80 0.05 -0.24
C GLU A 52 -9.26 -0.43 -0.17
N LYS A 53 -10.15 0.18 -0.97
CA LYS A 53 -11.59 -0.18 -1.01
C LYS A 53 -11.86 -1.59 -1.56
N TYR A 54 -10.88 -2.18 -2.27
CA TYR A 54 -11.02 -3.47 -2.96
C TYR A 54 -10.19 -4.59 -2.32
N LEU A 55 -9.64 -4.37 -1.11
CA LEU A 55 -8.82 -5.39 -0.43
C LEU A 55 -9.65 -6.42 0.35
N LYS A 56 -10.94 -6.18 0.55
CA LYS A 56 -11.80 -7.10 1.32
C LYS A 56 -11.87 -8.45 0.61
N GLY A 57 -11.58 -9.54 1.33
CA GLY A 57 -11.51 -10.89 0.77
C GLY A 57 -10.13 -11.31 0.27
N PHE A 58 -9.11 -10.47 0.46
CA PHE A 58 -7.71 -10.79 0.19
C PHE A 58 -6.90 -10.73 1.49
N LYS A 59 -5.86 -11.55 1.59
CA LYS A 59 -4.81 -11.47 2.62
C LYS A 59 -3.86 -10.32 2.27
N ALA A 60 -4.43 -9.12 2.22
CA ALA A 60 -3.76 -7.90 1.83
C ALA A 60 -4.08 -6.76 2.79
N VAL A 61 -3.15 -5.81 2.90
CA VAL A 61 -3.26 -4.73 3.87
C VAL A 61 -2.59 -3.46 3.32
N SER A 62 -3.32 -2.35 3.33
CA SER A 62 -2.78 -1.02 3.02
C SER A 62 -1.82 -0.54 4.11
N ILE A 63 -0.72 0.08 3.71
CA ILE A 63 0.34 0.65 4.56
C ILE A 63 0.85 1.95 3.91
N PRO A 64 1.59 2.83 4.62
CA PRO A 64 2.44 3.79 3.93
C PRO A 64 3.43 2.99 3.07
N ILE A 65 3.79 3.50 1.89
CA ILE A 65 4.81 2.83 1.09
C ILE A 65 6.09 2.70 1.93
N PRO A 66 6.69 1.51 2.03
CA PRO A 66 7.93 1.34 2.77
C PRO A 66 9.04 2.24 2.19
N ASP A 67 9.82 2.88 3.07
CA ASP A 67 10.96 3.72 2.66
C ASP A 67 11.98 2.94 1.83
N GLU A 68 12.02 1.61 1.99
CA GLU A 68 12.86 0.69 1.21
C GLU A 68 12.48 0.64 -0.28
N ILE A 69 11.25 1.06 -0.64
CA ILE A 69 10.72 1.10 -2.01
C ILE A 69 10.78 2.53 -2.56
N PHE A 70 10.33 3.52 -1.78
CA PHE A 70 10.30 4.92 -2.20
C PHE A 70 10.42 5.85 -0.99
N GLU A 71 11.35 6.80 -1.04
CA GLU A 71 11.49 7.85 -0.03
C GLU A 71 10.40 8.92 -0.24
N GLY A 72 9.24 8.76 0.40
CA GLY A 72 8.18 9.78 0.36
C GLY A 72 6.78 9.32 0.77
N CYS A 73 5.81 10.24 0.66
CA CYS A 73 4.42 9.98 0.96
C CYS A 73 3.76 9.17 -0.17
N GLY A 74 3.50 7.88 0.09
CA GLY A 74 2.76 7.00 -0.80
C GLY A 74 1.91 6.01 -0.01
N VAL A 75 0.98 5.37 -0.70
CA VAL A 75 0.23 4.24 -0.16
C VAL A 75 0.76 3.00 -0.85
N GLY A 76 1.04 1.95 -0.10
CA GLY A 76 1.36 0.63 -0.60
C GLY A 76 0.36 -0.40 -0.11
N VAL A 77 0.27 -1.54 -0.79
CA VAL A 77 -0.52 -2.70 -0.36
C VAL A 77 0.40 -3.89 -0.18
N LEU A 78 0.57 -4.33 1.06
CA LEU A 78 1.19 -5.61 1.34
C LEU A 78 0.22 -6.73 1.01
N VAL A 79 0.69 -7.79 0.34
CA VAL A 79 -0.13 -8.94 -0.03
C VAL A 79 0.69 -10.23 0.07
N LYS A 80 0.03 -11.34 0.43
CA LYS A 80 0.64 -12.67 0.41
C LYS A 80 0.73 -13.22 -1.01
N GLU A 81 1.71 -14.08 -1.27
CA GLU A 81 1.92 -14.72 -2.58
C GLU A 81 0.62 -15.34 -3.14
N GLU A 82 -0.11 -16.08 -2.32
CA GLU A 82 -1.35 -16.79 -2.69
C GLU A 82 -2.45 -15.88 -3.26
N ASP A 83 -2.44 -14.59 -2.90
CA ASP A 83 -3.47 -13.63 -3.30
C ASP A 83 -2.94 -12.56 -4.27
N LYS A 84 -1.63 -12.50 -4.52
CA LYS A 84 -0.98 -11.45 -5.31
C LYS A 84 -1.59 -11.31 -6.70
N ASP A 85 -1.60 -12.40 -7.48
CA ASP A 85 -2.06 -12.35 -8.87
C ASP A 85 -3.58 -12.12 -8.96
N ARG A 86 -4.35 -12.70 -8.03
CA ARG A 86 -5.80 -12.48 -7.94
C ARG A 86 -6.11 -11.02 -7.61
N LEU A 87 -5.35 -10.42 -6.69
CA LEU A 87 -5.50 -9.02 -6.32
C LEU A 87 -5.11 -8.09 -7.47
N LEU A 88 -3.97 -8.32 -8.13
CA LEU A 88 -3.54 -7.51 -9.28
C LEU A 88 -4.58 -7.53 -10.40
N LYS A 89 -5.12 -8.71 -10.71
CA LYS A 89 -6.21 -8.85 -11.68
C LYS A 89 -7.45 -8.06 -11.23
N HIS A 90 -7.86 -8.21 -9.97
CA HIS A 90 -9.03 -7.52 -9.42
C HIS A 90 -8.87 -5.98 -9.45
N LEU A 91 -7.70 -5.48 -9.06
CA LEU A 91 -7.38 -4.05 -9.11
C LEU A 91 -7.44 -3.51 -10.55
N ARG A 92 -6.86 -4.25 -11.51
CA ARG A 92 -6.94 -3.90 -12.93
C ARG A 92 -8.37 -3.85 -13.45
N GLU A 93 -9.21 -4.83 -13.11
CA GLU A 93 -10.64 -4.86 -13.48
C GLU A 93 -11.43 -3.69 -12.87
N LYS A 94 -11.00 -3.17 -11.72
CA LYS A 94 -11.58 -1.97 -11.08
C LYS A 94 -10.95 -0.66 -11.58
N GLY A 95 -10.08 -0.73 -12.59
CA GLY A 95 -9.39 0.42 -13.16
C GLY A 95 -8.45 1.10 -12.17
N VAL A 96 -7.84 0.34 -11.25
CA VAL A 96 -6.82 0.83 -10.34
C VAL A 96 -5.46 0.73 -11.00
N LEU A 97 -4.71 1.83 -11.05
CA LEU A 97 -3.37 1.89 -11.63
C LEU A 97 -2.33 1.40 -10.61
N VAL A 98 -1.42 0.53 -11.06
CA VAL A 98 -0.29 0.03 -10.26
C VAL A 98 1.00 0.59 -10.85
N SER A 99 1.88 1.10 -10.00
CA SER A 99 3.19 1.63 -10.42
C SER A 99 4.28 0.58 -10.43
N GLY A 100 4.18 -0.42 -9.55
CA GLY A 100 5.16 -1.50 -9.45
C GLY A 100 4.76 -2.54 -8.42
N VAL A 101 5.33 -3.72 -8.57
CA VAL A 101 5.17 -4.85 -7.65
C VAL A 101 6.54 -5.24 -7.13
N PHE A 102 6.67 -5.26 -5.82
CA PHE A 102 7.93 -5.51 -5.15
C PHE A 102 7.83 -6.78 -4.31
N LYS A 103 8.77 -7.70 -4.48
CA LYS A 103 8.87 -8.92 -3.67
C LYS A 103 9.77 -8.68 -2.47
N ARG A 104 9.38 -9.21 -1.31
CA ARG A 104 10.21 -9.19 -0.11
C ARG A 104 11.39 -10.14 -0.26
N VAL A 105 12.60 -9.62 -0.06
CA VAL A 105 13.85 -10.39 0.00
C VAL A 105 14.56 -10.02 1.30
N GLY A 106 14.50 -10.92 2.28
CA GLY A 106 14.96 -10.64 3.64
C GLY A 106 14.21 -9.48 4.29
N ASN A 107 14.91 -8.38 4.56
CA ASN A 107 14.34 -7.16 5.15
C ASN A 107 14.08 -6.05 4.11
N ARG A 108 14.25 -6.33 2.82
CA ARG A 108 14.08 -5.35 1.74
C ARG A 108 13.01 -5.80 0.75
N PHE A 109 12.71 -4.92 -0.20
CA PHE A 109 11.81 -5.15 -1.31
C PHE A 109 12.57 -4.95 -2.62
N GLU A 110 12.37 -5.88 -3.55
CA GLU A 110 12.97 -5.83 -4.88
C GLU A 110 11.86 -5.80 -5.92
N GLU A 111 11.98 -4.92 -6.92
CA GLU A 111 11.00 -4.79 -7.98
C GLU A 111 11.00 -6.04 -8.86
N VAL A 112 9.81 -6.59 -9.12
CA VAL A 112 9.64 -7.79 -9.95
C VAL A 112 8.69 -7.56 -11.13
N LYS A 113 7.96 -6.44 -11.15
CA LYS A 113 7.03 -6.10 -12.24
C LYS A 113 6.58 -4.65 -12.21
#